data_AF-A0A519F4M5-F1
#
_entry.id   AF-A0A519F4M5-F1
#
_cell.length_a   1.000
_cell.length_b   1.000
_cell.length_c   1.000
_cell.angle_alpha   90.00
_cell.angle_beta   90.00
_cell.angle_gamma   90.00
#
_symmetry.space_group_name_H-M   'P 1'
#
loop_
_entity.id
_entity.type
_entity.pdbx_description
1 polymer ?
#
loop_
_entity_poly.entity_id
_entity_poly.type
_entity_poly.pdbx_seq_one_letter_code
_entity_poly.pdbx_strand_id
1 'polypeptide(L)'
;MSDDASQNPAPDDATRVMTGRTDAPVAAPPSTSAPASGATEAGVLPPGSRLAEFEVTNLVGQGGFGAVYEAWDHTLERVVAIKEYLPVSLSTRQFDGTVVPLSERTRETFDLGMRSFINEARLLAQFD
;
A
#
# COMPACT_ATOMS: atom_id res chain seq x y z
N MET A 1 28.97 -33.35 -45.67
CA MET A 1 27.96 -33.85 -46.62
C MET A 1 26.99 -34.68 -45.81
N SER A 2 25.72 -34.25 -45.83
CA SER A 2 24.52 -35.01 -45.42
C SER A 2 24.37 -35.36 -43.93
N ASP A 3 23.19 -35.29 -43.31
CA ASP A 3 21.85 -34.79 -43.61
C ASP A 3 21.05 -34.95 -42.28
N ASP A 4 20.03 -34.10 -42.05
CA ASP A 4 18.66 -34.49 -41.64
C ASP A 4 18.45 -35.37 -40.36
N ALA A 5 17.49 -35.19 -39.45
CA ALA A 5 16.39 -34.28 -39.23
C ALA A 5 15.95 -34.37 -37.75
N SER A 6 15.19 -33.35 -37.34
CA SER A 6 14.08 -33.35 -36.39
C SER A 6 13.55 -34.72 -35.94
N GLN A 7 13.24 -34.86 -34.65
CA GLN A 7 11.85 -35.09 -34.22
C GLN A 7 11.71 -35.01 -32.69
N ASN A 8 10.88 -34.08 -32.22
CA ASN A 8 10.24 -34.15 -30.91
C ASN A 8 9.05 -35.13 -30.99
N PRO A 9 8.81 -35.93 -29.95
CA PRO A 9 7.44 -36.28 -29.62
C PRO A 9 7.15 -36.12 -28.12
N ALA A 10 6.25 -35.19 -27.80
CA ALA A 10 5.19 -35.44 -26.83
C ALA A 10 3.99 -36.04 -27.61
N PRO A 11 2.95 -36.64 -27.00
CA PRO A 11 2.61 -36.70 -25.57
C PRO A 11 2.29 -38.12 -25.09
N ASP A 12 1.98 -38.32 -23.81
CA ASP A 12 0.85 -39.19 -23.50
C ASP A 12 0.21 -38.92 -22.13
N ASP A 13 -1.11 -38.98 -22.22
CA ASP A 13 -2.16 -38.78 -21.24
C ASP A 13 -2.25 -39.99 -20.30
N ALA A 14 -2.29 -39.77 -18.99
CA ALA A 14 -2.61 -40.83 -18.03
C ALA A 14 -3.35 -40.26 -16.83
N THR A 15 -4.64 -40.08 -17.03
CA THR A 15 -5.67 -40.06 -15.97
C THR A 15 -5.63 -41.34 -15.12
N ARG A 16 -5.80 -41.21 -13.79
CA ARG A 16 -6.41 -42.14 -12.77
C ARG A 16 -5.63 -42.06 -11.42
N VAL A 17 -6.19 -42.14 -10.20
CA VAL A 17 -7.52 -42.49 -9.64
C VAL A 17 -7.57 -42.03 -8.16
N MET A 18 -8.75 -41.66 -7.66
CA MET A 18 -9.06 -41.49 -6.22
C MET A 18 -8.98 -42.84 -5.49
N THR A 19 -8.50 -42.87 -4.23
CA THR A 19 -9.22 -43.37 -3.03
C THR A 19 -8.25 -43.46 -1.86
N GLY A 20 -8.59 -42.85 -0.73
CA GLY A 20 -7.85 -43.00 0.53
C GLY A 20 -8.32 -42.02 1.59
N ARG A 21 -9.47 -42.31 2.21
CA ARG A 21 -9.99 -41.59 3.37
C ARG A 21 -9.30 -42.17 4.60
N THR A 22 -8.42 -41.39 5.24
CA THR A 22 -7.96 -41.64 6.62
C THR A 22 -7.53 -40.33 7.27
N ASP A 23 -8.06 -40.13 8.47
CA ASP A 23 -7.88 -39.08 9.49
C ASP A 23 -7.03 -37.82 9.20
N ALA A 24 -7.67 -36.68 9.48
CA ALA A 24 -7.01 -35.43 9.77
C ALA A 24 -6.15 -35.55 11.05
N PRO A 25 -4.99 -34.92 11.05
CA PRO A 25 -4.83 -33.83 12.01
C PRO A 25 -4.50 -32.52 11.28
N VAL A 26 -5.07 -31.44 11.79
CA VAL A 26 -4.78 -30.06 11.38
C VAL A 26 -3.28 -29.81 11.47
N ALA A 27 -2.62 -29.70 10.32
CA ALA A 27 -1.30 -29.12 10.19
C ALA A 27 -1.40 -27.97 9.19
N ALA A 28 -1.23 -26.76 9.70
CA ALA A 28 -1.18 -25.53 8.92
C ALA A 28 -0.12 -25.62 7.81
N PRO A 29 -0.31 -24.99 6.64
CA PRO A 29 0.73 -24.94 5.63
C PRO A 29 1.96 -24.21 6.19
N PRO A 30 3.19 -24.65 5.85
CA PRO A 30 4.38 -23.88 6.18
C PRO A 30 4.29 -22.54 5.46
N SER A 31 4.35 -21.46 6.23
CA SER A 31 4.50 -20.10 5.70
C SER A 31 5.81 -20.05 4.92
N THR A 32 5.72 -20.13 3.60
CA THR A 32 6.83 -19.86 2.69
C THR A 32 7.26 -18.41 2.92
N SER A 33 8.40 -18.26 3.58
CA SER A 33 9.13 -17.01 3.71
C SER A 33 9.55 -16.52 2.33
N ALA A 34 8.79 -15.59 1.75
CA ALA A 34 9.27 -14.73 0.68
C ALA A 34 9.98 -13.52 1.31
N PRO A 35 11.19 -13.13 0.84
CA PRO A 35 11.85 -11.94 1.32
C PRO A 35 11.27 -10.73 0.56
N ALA A 36 10.33 -10.01 1.16
CA ALA A 36 9.97 -8.68 0.69
C ALA A 36 10.84 -7.66 1.45
N SER A 37 12.09 -7.53 1.03
CA SER A 37 12.90 -6.35 1.34
C SER A 37 12.35 -5.16 0.56
N GLY A 38 11.26 -4.58 1.04
CA GLY A 38 10.86 -3.21 0.73
C GLY A 38 10.97 -2.44 2.03
N ALA A 39 11.72 -1.34 2.06
CA ALA A 39 11.59 -0.37 3.14
C ALA A 39 10.11 -0.02 3.21
N THR A 40 9.41 -0.49 4.24
CA THR A 40 7.97 -0.31 4.35
C THR A 40 7.71 1.20 4.29
N GLU A 41 6.78 1.61 3.42
CA GLU A 41 6.13 2.92 3.40
C GLU A 41 5.43 3.14 4.75
N ALA A 42 6.22 3.28 5.81
CA ALA A 42 5.74 3.13 7.17
C ALA A 42 4.80 4.29 7.47
N GLY A 43 3.53 3.97 7.67
CA GLY A 43 2.48 4.93 7.99
C GLY A 43 1.70 5.50 6.82
N VAL A 44 1.89 5.05 5.57
CA VAL A 44 1.00 5.47 4.46
C VAL A 44 -0.30 4.66 4.45
N LEU A 45 -1.35 5.19 3.82
CA LEU A 45 -2.61 4.49 3.62
C LEU A 45 -2.52 3.53 2.43
N PRO A 46 -2.94 2.26 2.57
CA PRO A 46 -3.03 1.34 1.44
C PRO A 46 -4.17 1.73 0.49
N PRO A 47 -4.11 1.32 -0.81
CA PRO A 47 -5.25 1.39 -1.72
C PRO A 47 -6.52 0.76 -1.12
N GLY A 48 -7.67 1.38 -1.38
CA GLY A 48 -8.97 1.05 -0.79
C GLY A 48 -9.26 1.76 0.55
N SER A 49 -8.27 2.45 1.14
CA SER A 49 -8.50 3.26 2.34
C SER A 49 -9.50 4.39 2.06
N ARG A 50 -10.37 4.67 3.03
CA ARG A 50 -11.39 5.72 2.92
C ARG A 50 -10.99 6.94 3.76
N LEU A 51 -11.01 8.10 3.14
CA LEU A 51 -10.87 9.41 3.77
C LEU A 51 -12.14 10.20 3.47
N ALA A 52 -13.10 10.17 4.39
CA ALA A 52 -14.45 10.71 4.14
C ALA A 52 -15.06 10.14 2.83
N GLU A 53 -15.40 10.99 1.87
CA GLU A 53 -15.93 10.61 0.55
C GLU A 53 -14.88 10.05 -0.41
N PHE A 54 -13.60 10.22 -0.12
CA PHE A 54 -12.51 9.83 -1.00
C PHE A 54 -12.05 8.39 -0.75
N GLU A 55 -11.74 7.69 -1.82
CA GLU A 55 -11.13 6.36 -1.80
C GLU A 55 -9.72 6.42 -2.38
N VAL A 56 -8.71 6.09 -1.57
CA VAL A 56 -7.32 6.04 -2.01
C VAL A 56 -7.16 4.94 -3.05
N THR A 57 -6.74 5.28 -4.26
CA THR A 57 -6.49 4.32 -5.34
C THR A 57 -5.02 3.97 -5.46
N ASN A 58 -4.12 4.92 -5.18
CA ASN A 58 -2.68 4.72 -5.27
C ASN A 58 -1.89 5.73 -4.41
N LEU A 59 -0.65 5.37 -4.05
CA LEU A 59 0.34 6.34 -3.57
C LEU A 59 1.02 6.99 -4.78
N VAL A 60 0.94 8.32 -4.88
CA VAL A 60 1.63 9.09 -5.92
C VAL A 60 3.08 9.37 -5.51
N GLY A 61 3.30 9.70 -4.23
CA GLY A 61 4.63 9.92 -3.71
C GLY A 61 4.66 10.16 -2.21
N GLN A 62 5.80 9.83 -1.59
CA GLN A 62 6.05 10.05 -0.18
C GLN A 62 7.36 10.83 0.00
N GLY A 63 7.33 11.82 0.89
CA GLY A 63 8.50 12.57 1.33
C GLY A 63 8.58 12.65 2.86
N GLY A 64 9.60 13.33 3.38
CA GLY A 64 9.80 13.45 4.83
C GLY A 64 8.69 14.23 5.57
N PHE A 65 7.86 14.97 4.86
CA PHE A 65 6.81 15.83 5.42
C PHE A 65 5.39 15.33 5.17
N GLY A 66 5.20 14.37 4.28
CA GLY A 66 3.87 13.94 3.89
C GLY A 66 3.83 12.91 2.79
N ALA A 67 2.62 12.46 2.51
CA ALA A 67 2.29 11.56 1.41
C ALA A 67 1.28 12.24 0.49
N VAL A 68 1.39 11.97 -0.81
CA VAL A 68 0.41 12.35 -1.82
C VAL A 68 -0.20 11.09 -2.38
N TYR A 69 -1.52 11.00 -2.30
CA TYR A 69 -2.31 9.89 -2.81
C TYR A 69 -3.09 10.33 -4.03
N GLU A 70 -3.29 9.40 -4.95
CA GLU A 70 -4.37 9.46 -5.92
C GLU A 70 -5.62 8.91 -5.23
N ALA A 71 -6.74 9.57 -5.40
CA ALA A 71 -8.01 9.13 -4.85
C ALA A 71 -9.17 9.37 -5.80
N TRP A 72 -10.19 8.51 -5.71
CA TRP A 72 -11.47 8.70 -6.35
C TRP A 72 -12.42 9.47 -5.43
N ASP A 73 -12.93 10.60 -5.91
CA ASP A 73 -14.00 11.36 -5.27
C ASP A 73 -15.35 10.80 -5.72
N HIS A 74 -16.05 10.11 -4.82
CA HIS A 74 -17.37 9.51 -5.10
C HIS A 74 -18.49 10.55 -5.23
N THR A 75 -18.29 11.80 -4.79
CA THR A 75 -19.30 12.86 -4.87
C THR A 75 -19.22 13.60 -6.20
N LEU A 76 -17.99 13.93 -6.63
CA LEU A 76 -17.75 14.66 -7.88
C LEU A 76 -17.39 13.75 -9.07
N GLU A 77 -17.32 12.44 -8.85
CA GLU A 77 -17.00 11.40 -9.84
C GLU A 77 -15.71 11.70 -10.63
N ARG A 78 -14.63 12.01 -9.91
CA ARG A 78 -13.35 12.35 -10.54
C ARG A 78 -12.15 11.86 -9.72
N VAL A 79 -11.02 11.72 -10.40
CA VAL A 79 -9.72 11.48 -9.75
C VAL A 79 -9.20 12.80 -9.18
N VAL A 80 -8.72 12.76 -7.94
CA VAL A 80 -8.12 13.88 -7.22
C VAL A 80 -6.80 13.46 -6.58
N ALA A 81 -5.96 14.44 -6.24
CA ALA A 81 -4.78 14.22 -5.41
C ALA A 81 -5.08 14.65 -3.96
N ILE A 82 -4.74 13.80 -3.00
CA ILE A 82 -4.84 14.09 -1.56
C ILE A 82 -3.44 14.18 -0.98
N LYS A 83 -3.10 15.34 -0.40
CA LYS A 83 -1.85 15.51 0.36
C LYS A 83 -2.15 15.33 1.84
N GLU A 84 -1.51 14.36 2.48
CA GLU A 84 -1.59 14.11 3.92
C GLU A 84 -0.34 14.63 4.62
N TYR A 85 -0.53 15.33 5.73
CA TYR A 85 0.57 15.70 6.62
C TYR A 85 1.01 14.47 7.42
N LEU A 86 2.16 13.91 7.02
CA LEU A 86 2.73 12.68 7.58
C LEU A 86 4.25 12.87 7.73
N PRO A 87 4.70 13.59 8.77
CA PRO A 87 6.13 13.77 9.02
C PRO A 87 6.73 12.47 9.56
N VAL A 88 7.39 11.71 8.69
CA VAL A 88 7.83 10.32 8.94
C VAL A 88 8.72 10.18 10.19
N SER A 89 9.54 11.19 10.50
CA SER A 89 10.45 11.15 11.66
C SER A 89 9.82 11.66 12.96
N LEU A 90 8.64 12.25 12.91
CA LEU A 90 7.98 12.90 14.06
C LEU A 90 6.67 12.24 14.46
N SER A 91 6.13 11.37 13.61
CA SER A 91 4.78 10.83 13.75
C SER A 91 4.68 9.31 13.56
N THR A 92 3.57 8.76 14.02
CA THR A 92 3.14 7.39 13.77
C THR A 92 1.66 7.37 13.45
N ARG A 93 1.21 6.36 12.70
CA ARG A 93 -0.21 6.13 12.42
C ARG A 93 -0.77 5.13 13.43
N GLN A 94 -1.85 5.51 14.10
CA GLN A 94 -2.63 4.64 14.98
C GLN A 94 -3.52 3.68 14.19
N PHE A 95 -4.07 2.66 14.85
CA PHE A 95 -4.91 1.64 14.22
C PHE A 95 -6.20 2.21 13.59
N ASP A 96 -6.71 3.32 14.12
CA ASP A 96 -7.87 4.04 13.58
C ASP A 96 -7.53 4.90 12.35
N GLY A 97 -6.26 4.91 11.93
CA GLY A 97 -5.78 5.71 10.81
C GLY A 97 -5.26 7.10 11.21
N THR A 98 -5.38 7.51 12.48
CA THR A 98 -4.96 8.84 12.93
C THR A 98 -3.44 8.97 12.98
N VAL A 99 -2.90 10.07 12.42
CA VAL A 99 -1.48 10.41 12.52
C VAL A 99 -1.22 11.24 13.78
N VAL A 100 -0.35 10.76 14.65
CA VAL A 100 -0.03 11.40 15.94
C VAL A 100 1.48 11.56 16.12
N PRO A 101 1.95 12.56 16.88
CA PRO A 101 3.37 12.68 17.21
C PRO A 101 3.87 11.46 17.99
N LEU A 102 5.14 11.09 17.76
CA LEU A 102 5.79 9.95 18.43
C LEU A 102 5.91 10.12 19.95
N SER A 103 6.01 11.36 20.44
CA SER A 103 6.16 11.67 21.86
C SER A 103 5.80 13.12 22.17
N GLU A 104 5.66 13.46 23.45
CA GLU A 104 5.52 14.85 23.91
C GLU A 104 6.70 15.73 23.48
N ARG A 105 7.91 15.16 23.40
CA ARG A 105 9.11 15.89 22.95
C ARG A 105 9.03 16.34 21.49
N THR A 106 8.38 15.56 20.63
CA THR A 106 8.25 15.87 19.20
C THR A 106 6.98 16.65 18.87
N ARG A 107 6.05 16.79 19.83
CA ARG A 107 4.75 17.44 19.66
C ARG A 107 4.88 18.88 19.15
N GLU A 108 5.75 19.68 19.76
CA GLU A 108 5.88 21.09 19.37
C GLU A 108 6.34 21.24 17.90
N THR A 109 7.32 20.44 17.47
CA THR A 109 7.80 20.45 16.08
C THR A 109 6.74 19.94 15.11
N PHE A 110 6.00 18.90 15.49
CA PHE A 110 4.87 18.38 14.72
C PHE A 110 3.79 19.46 14.54
N ASP A 111 3.39 20.13 15.62
CA ASP A 111 2.36 21.17 15.59
C ASP A 111 2.79 22.39 14.77
N LEU A 112 4.07 22.78 14.86
CA LEU A 112 4.62 23.85 14.03
C LEU A 112 4.57 23.50 12.54
N GLY A 113 4.95 22.27 12.17
CA GLY A 113 4.86 21.79 10.80
C GLY A 113 3.42 21.71 10.29
N MET A 114 2.49 21.24 11.12
CA MET A 114 1.06 21.20 10.81
C MET A 114 0.50 22.60 10.53
N ARG A 115 0.87 23.60 11.34
CA ARG A 115 0.46 25.00 11.09
C ARG A 115 0.97 25.52 9.75
N SER A 116 2.22 25.24 9.40
CA SER A 116 2.78 25.61 8.10
C SER A 116 2.08 24.91 6.94
N PHE A 117 1.77 23.63 7.08
CA PHE A 117 1.02 22.84 6.10
C PHE A 117 -0.36 23.45 5.82
N ILE A 118 -1.10 23.82 6.88
CA ILE A 118 -2.40 24.47 6.75
C ILE A 118 -2.27 25.85 6.09
N ASN A 119 -1.24 26.62 6.44
CA ASN A 119 -1.02 27.93 5.84
C ASN A 119 -0.71 27.84 4.34
N GLU A 120 0.06 26.84 3.90
CA GLU A 120 0.30 26.57 2.49
C GLU A 120 -1.00 26.23 1.76
N ALA A 121 -1.84 25.35 2.32
CA ALA A 121 -3.14 25.02 1.73
C ALA A 121 -4.05 26.25 1.60
N ARG A 122 -4.09 27.11 2.62
CA ARG A 122 -4.83 28.38 2.57
C ARG A 122 -4.29 29.36 1.54
N LEU A 123 -2.98 29.39 1.33
CA LEU A 123 -2.36 30.23 0.32
C LEU A 123 -2.70 29.73 -1.09
N LEU A 124 -2.61 28.41 -1.32
CA LEU A 124 -2.95 27.80 -2.60
C LEU A 124 -4.43 28.00 -2.96
N ALA A 125 -5.33 27.90 -1.98
CA ALA A 125 -6.77 28.11 -2.17
C ALA A 125 -7.16 29.56 -2.55
N GLN A 126 -6.23 30.51 -2.49
CA GLN A 126 -6.47 31.90 -2.94
C GLN A 126 -6.19 32.08 -4.43
N PHE A 127 -5.51 31.13 -5.07
CA PHE A 127 -5.29 31.14 -6.51
C PHE A 127 -6.34 30.22 -7.15
N ASP A 128 -7.33 30.83 -7.80
CA ASP A 128 -8.37 30.18 -8.61
C ASP A 128 -7.97 30.21 -10.09
#